data_AF-E9PDT6-F1
#
_entry.id   AF-E9PDT6-F1
#
_cell.length_a   1.000
_cell.length_b   1.000
_cell.length_c   1.000
_cell.angle_alpha   90.00
_cell.angle_beta   90.00
_cell.angle_gamma   90.00
#
_symmetry.space_group_name_H-M   'P 1'
#
loop_
_entity.id
_entity.type
_entity.pdbx_description
1 polymer ?
#
loop_
_entity_poly.entity_id
_entity_poly.type
_entity_poly.pdbx_seq_one_letter_code
_entity_poly.pdbx_strand_id
1 'polypeptide(L)'
;MGCFKGVVAVGYINEAIDEGNPLRTLETLLLPTANISDVDPAHAQHYQDVLYHAKSQKLGDSESVSKVLWLDEIQQAVDDANVDKDRAKQWVTLVVDVNQCLEGKKSSDILSVLKSSTSNANDIIPECADKYYDALVKAKELKSERVSSDGSWLKLNLHKKYDYYYNTDSKESSWVTPESCLYKESWLTGKEIEDIIEEVTVGYIRENIWSASEELLLRFQATSSGPILREEFEARKSFLHEQEENVVKIQAFWKGYKQRKEYMHRRQTFIDNTDSIVKIQSWFRMATARKSYLSRLQYFRDHNNEIVKIQSLLRANKARDDYKTLVGSENPPLTVIRKFVYLLDQSDLDFQEELEVARLREEVVTKIRANQQLEKDLNLMDIKIGLLVKNRITLEDVISHSKKLNKKKGGEMEILNNTDNQGIKSLSKERRKTLETYQQLFYLLQTNPLYLAKLIFQMPQNKSTKFMDTVIFTLYNYASNQREEYLLLKLFKTALEEEIKSKVDQVQD
;
A
#
# COMPACT_ATOMS: atom_id res chain seq x y z
N MET A 1 -3.09 -15.23 49.58
CA MET A 1 -3.10 -13.75 49.68
C MET A 1 -1.77 -13.07 49.33
N GLY A 2 -0.61 -13.77 49.27
CA GLY A 2 0.68 -13.15 48.92
C GLY A 2 0.84 -12.77 47.44
N CYS A 3 0.38 -13.62 46.51
CA CYS A 3 0.57 -13.42 45.06
C CYS A 3 -0.13 -12.15 44.52
N PHE A 4 -1.30 -11.78 45.06
CA PHE A 4 -2.03 -10.57 44.66
C PHE A 4 -1.31 -9.27 45.10
N LYS A 5 -0.55 -9.29 46.20
CA LYS A 5 0.17 -8.11 46.69
C LYS A 5 1.42 -7.81 45.85
N GLY A 6 2.08 -8.83 45.33
CA GLY A 6 3.25 -8.68 44.44
C GLY A 6 2.88 -8.08 43.08
N VAL A 7 1.76 -8.50 42.49
CA VAL A 7 1.30 -7.95 41.19
C VAL A 7 0.96 -6.46 41.30
N VAL A 8 0.35 -6.04 42.42
CA VAL A 8 0.05 -4.62 42.67
C VAL A 8 1.33 -3.81 42.87
N ALA A 9 2.34 -4.35 43.55
CA ALA A 9 3.63 -3.69 43.73
C ALA A 9 4.39 -3.49 42.39
N VAL A 10 4.39 -4.50 41.51
CA VAL A 10 4.95 -4.39 40.15
C VAL A 10 4.25 -3.29 39.34
N GLY A 11 2.94 -3.14 39.50
CA GLY A 11 2.17 -2.05 38.89
C GLY A 11 2.65 -0.67 39.35
N TYR A 12 2.80 -0.47 40.67
CA TYR A 12 3.30 0.80 41.22
C TYR A 12 4.74 1.11 40.79
N ILE A 13 5.61 0.11 40.69
CA ILE A 13 6.99 0.29 40.20
C ILE A 13 6.97 0.75 38.74
N ASN A 14 6.16 0.12 37.89
CA ASN A 14 6.06 0.50 36.48
C ASN A 14 5.49 1.92 36.30
N GLU A 15 4.54 2.33 37.14
CA GLU A 15 4.01 3.69 37.16
C GLU A 15 5.09 4.70 37.57
N ALA A 16 5.85 4.41 38.63
CA ALA A 16 6.95 5.27 39.07
C ALA A 16 8.05 5.41 38.01
N ILE A 17 8.36 4.33 37.28
CA ILE A 17 9.30 4.37 36.13
C ILE A 17 8.79 5.32 35.04
N ASP A 18 7.49 5.29 34.72
CA ASP A 18 6.89 6.15 33.68
C ASP A 18 6.87 7.63 34.07
N GLU A 19 6.72 7.93 35.37
CA GLU A 19 6.78 9.29 35.88
C GLU A 19 8.18 9.91 35.83
N GLY A 20 9.22 9.09 35.70
CA GLY A 20 10.60 9.58 35.58
C GLY A 20 11.17 10.16 36.89
N ASN A 21 10.55 9.88 38.04
CA ASN A 21 11.00 10.40 39.34
C ASN A 21 11.84 9.35 40.10
N PRO A 22 13.16 9.55 40.25
CA PRO A 22 14.05 8.59 40.91
C PRO A 22 13.67 8.25 42.35
N LEU A 23 13.20 9.24 43.11
CA LEU A 23 12.84 9.05 44.52
C LEU A 23 11.59 8.17 44.64
N ARG A 24 10.60 8.41 43.78
CA ARG A 24 9.38 7.61 43.76
C ARG A 24 9.67 6.18 43.30
N THR A 25 10.55 6.01 42.31
CA THR A 25 10.98 4.68 41.85
C THR A 25 11.68 3.93 42.97
N LEU A 26 12.59 4.57 43.71
CA LEU A 26 13.22 3.98 44.89
C LEU A 26 12.20 3.60 45.97
N GLU A 27 11.25 4.48 46.30
CA GLU A 27 10.19 4.20 47.28
C GLU A 27 9.39 2.96 46.89
N THR A 28 9.05 2.81 45.61
CA THR A 28 8.30 1.64 45.11
C THR A 28 9.12 0.35 45.10
N LEU A 29 10.44 0.43 44.83
CA LEU A 29 11.35 -0.72 44.88
C LEU A 29 11.57 -1.23 46.31
N LEU A 30 11.56 -0.31 47.30
CA LEU A 30 11.73 -0.64 48.72
C LEU A 30 10.46 -1.17 49.40
N LEU A 31 9.32 -1.23 48.70
CA LEU A 31 8.08 -1.74 49.28
C LEU A 31 8.26 -3.21 49.70
N PRO A 32 7.91 -3.60 50.94
CA PRO A 32 7.99 -5.00 51.39
C PRO A 32 7.15 -5.96 50.55
N THR A 33 6.15 -5.44 49.84
CA THR A 33 5.30 -6.20 48.91
C THR A 33 5.93 -6.41 47.53
N ALA A 34 6.96 -5.65 47.16
CA ALA A 34 7.67 -5.78 45.89
C ALA A 34 8.64 -6.97 45.89
N ASN A 35 9.22 -7.32 47.04
CA ASN A 35 10.17 -8.43 47.19
C ASN A 35 11.40 -8.33 46.26
N ILE A 36 11.85 -7.10 45.98
CA ILE A 36 13.10 -6.81 45.26
C ILE A 36 14.25 -6.82 46.26
N SER A 37 15.34 -7.50 45.92
CA SER A 37 16.54 -7.63 46.75
C SER A 37 17.63 -6.65 46.30
N ASP A 38 18.57 -6.34 47.20
CA ASP A 38 19.80 -5.58 46.93
C ASP A 38 19.60 -4.14 46.40
N VAL A 39 18.51 -3.47 46.80
CA VAL A 39 18.27 -2.07 46.46
C VAL A 39 19.05 -1.13 47.38
N ASP A 40 19.94 -0.31 46.82
CA ASP A 40 20.72 0.70 47.52
C ASP A 40 20.14 2.13 47.33
N PRO A 41 19.64 2.79 48.39
CA PRO A 41 19.05 4.12 48.32
C PRO A 41 19.91 5.20 47.66
N ALA A 42 21.24 5.08 47.71
CA ALA A 42 22.15 6.08 47.14
C ALA A 42 22.16 6.10 45.59
N HIS A 43 21.53 5.10 44.94
CA HIS A 43 21.59 4.89 43.49
C HIS A 43 20.24 5.05 42.81
N ALA A 44 19.30 5.74 43.46
CA ALA A 44 17.94 5.95 42.98
C ALA A 44 17.87 6.40 41.50
N GLN A 45 18.74 7.34 41.11
CA GLN A 45 18.83 7.83 39.73
C GLN A 45 19.22 6.70 38.75
N HIS A 46 20.25 5.92 39.08
CA HIS A 46 20.73 4.86 38.21
C HIS A 46 19.70 3.73 38.07
N TYR A 47 19.00 3.37 39.15
CA TYR A 47 17.90 2.41 39.05
C TYR A 47 16.78 2.92 38.14
N GLN A 48 16.41 4.20 38.27
CA GLN A 48 15.42 4.81 37.38
C GLN A 48 15.86 4.75 35.91
N ASP A 49 17.11 5.10 35.62
CA ASP A 49 17.62 5.13 34.25
C ASP A 49 17.68 3.71 33.66
N VAL A 50 18.21 2.74 34.40
CA VAL A 50 18.31 1.34 33.95
C VAL A 50 16.93 0.72 33.73
N LEU A 51 16.00 0.91 34.67
CA LEU A 51 14.63 0.40 34.56
C LEU A 51 13.85 1.07 33.41
N TYR A 52 14.02 2.37 33.21
CA TYR A 52 13.41 3.09 32.10
C TYR A 52 13.95 2.60 30.74
N HIS A 53 15.26 2.37 30.65
CA HIS A 53 15.88 1.81 29.45
C HIS A 53 15.43 0.37 29.17
N ALA A 54 15.35 -0.49 30.20
CA ALA A 54 14.82 -1.86 30.06
C ALA A 54 13.37 -1.86 29.56
N LYS A 55 12.53 -0.97 30.11
CA LYS A 55 11.13 -0.80 29.67
C LYS A 55 11.04 -0.29 28.24
N SER A 56 11.86 0.70 27.88
CA SER A 56 11.92 1.27 26.53
C SER A 56 12.35 0.25 25.48
N GLN A 57 13.30 -0.63 25.82
CA GLN A 57 13.73 -1.71 24.94
C GLN A 57 12.58 -2.70 24.69
N LYS A 58 11.86 -3.08 25.75
CA LYS A 58 10.69 -3.97 25.66
C LYS A 58 9.53 -3.39 24.83
N LEU A 59 9.34 -2.08 24.87
CA LEU A 59 8.37 -1.34 24.04
C LEU A 59 8.73 -1.36 22.54
N GLY A 60 10.02 -1.46 22.21
CA GLY A 60 10.51 -1.52 20.82
C GLY A 60 10.44 -2.91 20.19
N ASP A 61 10.36 -3.97 21.00
CA ASP A 61 10.30 -5.36 20.54
C ASP A 61 8.88 -5.76 20.11
N SER A 62 8.69 -6.01 18.81
CA SER A 62 7.39 -6.38 18.21
C SER A 62 6.83 -7.72 18.70
N GLU A 63 7.63 -8.54 19.37
CA GLU A 63 7.25 -9.85 19.93
C GLU A 63 6.80 -9.77 21.40
N SER A 64 6.94 -8.62 22.06
CA SER A 64 6.57 -8.49 23.48
C SER A 64 5.04 -8.38 23.67
N VAL A 65 4.47 -9.32 24.42
CA VAL A 65 3.01 -9.41 24.67
C VAL A 65 2.53 -8.36 25.68
N SER A 66 3.44 -7.81 26.50
CA SER A 66 3.14 -6.85 27.56
C SER A 66 4.13 -5.69 27.55
N LYS A 67 3.61 -4.46 27.67
CA LYS A 67 4.37 -3.20 27.74
C LYS A 67 4.88 -2.87 29.15
N VAL A 68 4.79 -3.82 30.06
CA VAL A 68 5.08 -3.68 31.49
C VAL A 68 6.28 -4.58 31.83
N LEU A 69 7.17 -4.10 32.70
CA LEU A 69 8.24 -4.91 33.26
C LEU A 69 7.69 -5.86 34.32
N TRP A 70 8.07 -7.13 34.23
CA TRP A 70 7.68 -8.19 35.15
C TRP A 70 8.66 -8.22 36.32
N LEU A 71 8.29 -8.90 37.41
CA LEU A 71 9.06 -8.87 38.66
C LEU A 71 10.52 -9.34 38.47
N ASP A 72 10.72 -10.39 37.68
CA ASP A 72 12.01 -10.95 37.31
C ASP A 72 12.86 -9.98 36.48
N GLU A 73 12.23 -9.27 35.53
CA GLU A 73 12.91 -8.26 34.72
C GLU A 73 13.30 -7.03 35.57
N ILE A 74 12.46 -6.64 36.53
CA ILE A 74 12.77 -5.56 37.48
C ILE A 74 13.94 -5.96 38.38
N GLN A 75 13.95 -7.20 38.91
CA GLN A 75 15.08 -7.69 39.70
C GLN A 75 16.37 -7.73 38.87
N GLN A 76 16.33 -8.26 37.65
CA GLN A 76 17.49 -8.29 36.77
C GLN A 76 18.04 -6.88 36.48
N ALA A 77 17.16 -5.91 36.23
CA ALA A 77 17.57 -4.52 36.01
C ALA A 77 18.21 -3.88 37.25
N VAL A 78 17.73 -4.22 38.46
CA VAL A 78 18.34 -3.78 39.73
C VAL A 78 19.71 -4.44 39.92
N ASP A 79 19.83 -5.73 39.63
CA ASP A 79 21.09 -6.47 39.71
C ASP A 79 22.12 -5.91 38.71
N ASP A 80 21.69 -5.62 37.47
CA ASP A 80 22.53 -5.00 36.44
C ASP A 80 23.00 -3.60 36.87
N ALA A 81 22.12 -2.80 37.47
CA ALA A 81 22.46 -1.48 38.00
C ALA A 81 23.50 -1.57 39.14
N ASN A 82 23.41 -2.60 39.99
CA ASN A 82 24.39 -2.86 41.04
C ASN A 82 25.74 -3.30 40.47
N VAL A 83 25.75 -4.14 39.44
CA VAL A 83 26.99 -4.53 38.71
C VAL A 83 27.65 -3.31 38.06
N ASP A 84 26.85 -2.42 37.47
CA ASP A 84 27.34 -1.18 36.87
C ASP A 84 28.01 -0.25 37.90
N LYS A 85 27.45 -0.17 39.11
CA LYS A 85 28.07 0.54 40.24
C LYS A 85 29.40 -0.06 40.64
N ASP A 86 29.50 -1.38 40.77
CA ASP A 86 30.76 -2.02 41.15
C ASP A 86 31.82 -1.82 40.06
N ARG A 87 31.41 -1.85 38.78
CA ARG A 87 32.29 -1.50 37.65
C ARG A 87 32.75 -0.04 37.69
N ALA A 88 31.84 0.89 37.98
CA ALA A 88 32.17 2.31 38.13
C ALA A 88 33.19 2.53 39.25
N LYS A 89 33.03 1.84 40.39
CA LYS A 89 33.98 1.89 41.51
C LYS A 89 35.36 1.34 41.12
N GLN A 90 35.43 0.18 40.49
CA GLN A 90 36.69 -0.40 40.00
C GLN A 90 37.40 0.55 39.04
N TRP A 91 36.65 1.15 38.11
CA TRP A 91 37.19 2.14 37.18
C TRP A 91 37.72 3.38 37.90
N VAL A 92 37.00 3.90 38.89
CA VAL A 92 37.47 5.04 39.70
C VAL A 92 38.76 4.69 40.42
N THR A 93 38.84 3.52 41.07
CA THR A 93 40.05 3.05 41.74
C THR A 93 41.23 3.01 40.76
N LEU A 94 41.05 2.41 39.57
CA LEU A 94 42.08 2.37 38.53
C LEU A 94 42.55 3.77 38.11
N VAL A 95 41.61 4.65 37.76
CA VAL A 95 41.95 5.98 37.25
C VAL A 95 42.61 6.84 38.32
N VAL A 96 42.07 6.83 39.54
CA VAL A 96 42.59 7.63 40.66
C VAL A 96 43.95 7.12 41.09
N ASP A 97 44.09 5.82 41.37
CA ASP A 97 45.31 5.27 41.95
C ASP A 97 46.49 5.36 40.95
N VAL A 98 46.24 5.09 39.67
CA VAL A 98 47.27 5.25 38.63
C VAL A 98 47.68 6.70 38.46
N ASN A 99 46.72 7.64 38.32
CA ASN A 99 47.08 9.04 38.13
C ASN A 99 47.76 9.66 39.36
N GLN A 100 47.37 9.26 40.57
CA GLN A 100 48.04 9.67 41.81
C GLN A 100 49.44 9.06 41.93
N CYS A 101 49.64 7.81 41.49
CA CYS A 101 50.96 7.18 41.44
C CYS A 101 51.91 7.93 40.49
N LEU A 102 51.40 8.38 39.34
CA LEU A 102 52.14 9.19 38.37
C LEU A 102 52.48 10.58 38.92
N GLU A 103 51.55 11.23 39.63
CA GLU A 103 51.79 12.53 40.27
C GLU A 103 52.81 12.46 41.41
N GLY A 104 52.77 11.39 42.21
CA GLY A 104 53.72 11.13 43.28
C GLY A 104 55.12 10.74 42.79
N LYS A 105 55.32 10.57 41.47
CA LYS A 105 56.53 10.07 40.82
C LYS A 105 57.04 8.73 41.38
N LYS A 106 56.14 7.86 41.81
CA LYS A 106 56.48 6.60 42.52
C LYS A 106 56.53 5.42 41.56
N SER A 107 57.62 5.29 40.79
CA SER A 107 57.81 4.19 39.84
C SER A 107 57.74 2.80 40.49
N SER A 108 58.20 2.65 41.75
CA SER A 108 58.17 1.37 42.48
C SER A 108 56.76 0.84 42.75
N ASP A 109 55.78 1.73 42.84
CA ASP A 109 54.45 1.40 43.33
C ASP A 109 53.49 1.04 42.19
N ILE A 110 53.85 1.38 40.94
CA ILE A 110 53.01 1.21 39.74
C ILE A 110 52.55 -0.23 39.55
N LEU A 111 53.42 -1.21 39.80
CA LEU A 111 53.10 -2.61 39.64
C LEU A 111 52.05 -3.05 40.66
N SER A 112 52.17 -2.58 41.90
CA SER A 112 51.20 -2.87 42.96
C SER A 112 49.86 -2.19 42.72
N VAL A 113 49.88 -0.94 42.22
CA VAL A 113 48.71 -0.15 41.85
C VAL A 113 47.96 -0.80 40.69
N LEU A 114 48.65 -1.16 39.61
CA LEU A 114 48.04 -1.80 38.45
C LEU A 114 47.46 -3.17 38.80
N LYS A 115 48.15 -3.98 39.61
CA LYS A 115 47.65 -5.31 40.02
C LYS A 115 46.46 -5.25 40.97
N SER A 116 46.37 -4.22 41.81
CA SER A 116 45.26 -4.04 42.75
C SER A 116 44.05 -3.36 42.11
N SER A 117 44.26 -2.55 41.07
CA SER A 117 43.20 -1.74 40.47
C SER A 117 42.62 -2.28 39.17
N THR A 118 43.31 -3.21 38.50
CA THR A 118 42.78 -3.86 37.28
C THR A 118 42.05 -5.16 37.62
N SER A 119 40.92 -5.40 36.96
CA SER A 119 40.15 -6.65 37.11
C SER A 119 40.91 -7.87 36.55
N ASN A 120 41.88 -7.63 35.65
CA ASN A 120 42.73 -8.64 35.02
C ASN A 120 44.19 -8.55 35.50
N ALA A 121 44.41 -8.75 36.81
CA ALA A 121 45.76 -8.69 37.39
C ALA A 121 46.79 -9.68 36.76
N ASN A 122 46.30 -10.71 36.06
CA ASN A 122 47.12 -11.70 35.35
C ASN A 122 47.76 -11.18 34.05
N ASP A 123 47.22 -10.10 33.47
CA ASP A 123 47.69 -9.53 32.21
C ASP A 123 48.87 -8.55 32.40
N ILE A 124 49.22 -8.24 33.66
CA ILE A 124 50.30 -7.31 34.01
C ILE A 124 51.60 -8.07 34.25
N ILE A 125 52.56 -7.87 33.34
CA ILE A 125 53.89 -8.48 33.40
C ILE A 125 54.80 -7.69 34.36
N PRO A 126 55.30 -8.29 35.46
CA PRO A 126 56.19 -7.61 36.42
C PRO A 126 57.43 -6.97 35.79
N GLU A 127 58.00 -7.63 34.80
CA GLU A 127 59.22 -7.21 34.08
C GLU A 127 58.98 -5.96 33.21
N CYS A 128 57.71 -5.62 32.94
CA CYS A 128 57.33 -4.42 32.20
C CYS A 128 57.02 -3.21 33.09
N ALA A 129 57.13 -3.32 34.42
CA ALA A 129 56.72 -2.28 35.35
C ALA A 129 57.28 -0.89 35.01
N ASP A 130 58.59 -0.79 34.75
CA ASP A 130 59.24 0.46 34.39
C ASP A 130 58.79 0.98 33.01
N LYS A 131 58.60 0.07 32.04
CA LYS A 131 58.09 0.42 30.69
C LYS A 131 56.65 0.94 30.75
N TYR A 132 55.80 0.32 31.58
CA TYR A 132 54.43 0.81 31.81
C TYR A 132 54.45 2.22 32.41
N TYR A 133 55.27 2.42 33.46
CA TYR A 133 55.39 3.72 34.12
C TYR A 133 55.85 4.81 33.15
N ASP A 134 56.92 4.57 32.38
CA ASP A 134 57.45 5.54 31.41
C ASP A 134 56.43 5.89 30.32
N ALA A 135 55.69 4.90 29.82
CA ALA A 135 54.66 5.13 28.80
C ALA A 135 53.47 5.93 29.35
N LEU A 136 53.03 5.62 30.57
CA LEU A 136 51.96 6.33 31.26
C LEU A 136 52.36 7.77 31.62
N VAL A 137 53.59 8.01 32.08
CA VAL A 137 54.10 9.37 32.35
C VAL A 137 54.10 10.20 31.06
N LYS A 138 54.66 9.67 29.96
CA LYS A 138 54.67 10.36 28.66
C LYS A 138 53.27 10.70 28.19
N ALA A 139 52.32 9.79 28.32
CA ALA A 139 50.93 10.03 27.94
C ALA A 139 50.28 11.12 28.80
N LYS A 140 50.53 11.13 30.13
CA LYS A 140 50.01 12.15 31.04
C LYS A 140 50.61 13.54 30.77
N GLU A 141 51.92 13.63 30.49
CA GLU A 141 52.61 14.88 30.14
C GLU A 141 52.02 15.49 28.87
N LEU A 142 51.89 14.69 27.80
CA LEU A 142 51.29 15.12 26.53
C LEU A 142 49.84 15.62 26.68
N LYS A 143 49.09 15.04 27.62
CA LYS A 143 47.72 15.44 27.92
C LYS A 143 47.68 16.73 28.72
N SER A 144 48.55 16.85 29.72
CA SER A 144 48.66 18.03 30.58
C SER A 144 49.08 19.28 29.81
N GLU A 145 49.91 19.15 28.77
CA GLU A 145 50.31 20.26 27.90
C GLU A 145 49.17 20.85 27.07
N ARG A 146 48.09 20.10 26.84
CA ARG A 146 46.98 20.49 25.95
C ARG A 146 45.82 21.16 26.68
N VAL A 147 45.85 21.22 28.01
CA VAL A 147 44.70 21.60 28.84
C VAL A 147 44.93 22.97 29.50
N SER A 148 43.95 23.88 29.38
CA SER A 148 44.00 25.23 29.97
C SER A 148 43.19 25.36 31.28
N SER A 149 42.32 24.41 31.59
CA SER A 149 41.51 24.38 32.81
C SER A 149 41.46 22.96 33.38
N ASP A 150 41.92 22.78 34.62
CA ASP A 150 41.86 21.50 35.32
C ASP A 150 40.75 21.55 36.37
N GLY A 151 39.68 20.80 36.15
CA GLY A 151 38.60 20.64 37.11
C GLY A 151 38.79 19.43 38.03
N SER A 152 37.83 19.22 38.92
CA SER A 152 37.88 18.12 39.91
C SER A 152 37.03 16.91 39.53
N TRP A 153 36.29 16.95 38.42
CA TRP A 153 35.34 15.89 38.06
C TRP A 153 35.86 14.96 36.96
N LEU A 154 35.74 13.66 37.20
CA LEU A 154 35.94 12.60 36.22
C LEU A 154 34.60 12.13 35.68
N LYS A 155 34.55 11.83 34.39
CA LYS A 155 33.37 11.29 33.71
C LYS A 155 33.67 9.89 33.18
N LEU A 156 32.84 8.92 33.57
CA LEU A 156 32.79 7.59 32.98
C LEU A 156 31.47 7.44 32.23
N ASN A 157 31.53 6.89 31.03
CA ASN A 157 30.35 6.54 30.26
C ASN A 157 30.22 5.01 30.20
N LEU A 158 29.23 4.49 30.93
CA LEU A 158 28.93 3.06 31.01
C LEU A 158 27.97 2.67 29.90
N HIS A 159 28.32 1.61 29.18
CA HIS A 159 27.53 1.02 28.09
C HIS A 159 27.05 1.99 27.01
N LYS A 160 27.65 3.19 26.88
CA LYS A 160 27.17 4.27 26.00
C LYS A 160 25.79 4.82 26.36
N LYS A 161 25.34 4.59 27.59
CA LYS A 161 23.99 4.92 28.06
C LYS A 161 23.99 5.72 29.35
N TYR A 162 24.82 5.33 30.32
CA TYR A 162 24.80 5.90 31.66
C TYR A 162 26.07 6.70 31.92
N ASP A 163 25.91 7.95 32.33
CA ASP A 163 27.02 8.81 32.71
C ASP A 163 27.22 8.76 34.24
N TYR A 164 28.45 8.47 34.64
CA TYR A 164 28.86 8.42 36.04
C TYR A 164 29.93 9.48 36.30
N TYR A 165 29.74 10.23 37.38
CA TYR A 165 30.60 11.35 37.78
C TYR A 165 31.29 11.04 39.09
N TYR A 166 32.59 11.31 39.16
CA TYR A 166 33.37 11.17 40.38
C TYR A 166 34.22 12.40 40.62
N ASN A 167 34.12 12.99 41.81
CA ASN A 167 34.93 14.13 42.21
C ASN A 167 36.21 13.66 42.90
N THR A 168 37.37 14.10 42.42
CA THR A 168 38.67 13.70 42.98
C THR A 168 38.96 14.28 44.36
N ASP A 169 38.38 15.44 44.68
CA ASP A 169 38.71 16.21 45.88
C ASP A 169 37.74 15.87 47.03
N SER A 170 36.43 15.86 46.76
CA SER A 170 35.41 15.47 47.75
C SER A 170 35.24 13.96 47.88
N LYS A 171 35.76 13.16 46.92
CA LYS A 171 35.52 11.72 46.78
C LYS A 171 34.04 11.35 46.64
N GLU A 172 33.22 12.31 46.20
CA GLU A 172 31.80 12.10 45.96
C GLU A 172 31.57 11.46 44.60
N SER A 173 30.62 10.52 44.54
CA SER A 173 30.15 9.91 43.32
C SER A 173 28.69 10.29 43.05
N SER A 174 28.36 10.52 41.78
CA SER A 174 27.01 10.89 41.37
C SER A 174 26.68 10.30 40.01
N TRP A 175 25.43 9.84 39.87
CA TRP A 175 24.81 9.47 38.58
C TRP A 175 24.05 10.64 37.95
N VAL A 176 24.01 11.79 38.64
CA VAL A 176 23.43 13.04 38.17
C VAL A 176 24.55 14.00 37.82
N THR A 177 24.38 14.75 36.74
CA THR A 177 25.28 15.84 36.33
C THR A 177 25.41 16.90 37.44
N PRO A 178 26.60 17.11 38.02
CA PRO A 178 26.81 18.16 39.03
C PRO A 178 26.68 19.56 38.42
N GLU A 179 26.14 20.52 39.18
CA GLU A 179 25.84 21.89 38.70
C GLU A 179 27.08 22.68 38.26
N SER A 180 28.26 22.38 38.81
CA SER A 180 29.55 22.99 38.45
C SER A 180 30.59 21.95 38.04
N CYS A 181 30.31 21.21 36.97
CA CYS A 181 31.15 20.10 36.50
C CYS A 181 32.30 20.59 35.59
N LEU A 182 33.39 21.06 36.18
CA LEU A 182 34.67 21.22 35.48
C LEU A 182 35.40 19.88 35.45
N TYR A 183 35.76 19.42 34.26
CA TYR A 183 36.38 18.11 34.07
C TYR A 183 37.89 18.13 34.32
N LYS A 184 38.39 17.04 34.88
CA LYS A 184 39.82 16.82 35.10
C LYS A 184 40.49 16.27 33.84
N GLU A 185 40.72 17.16 32.87
CA GLU A 185 41.27 16.78 31.57
C GLU A 185 42.76 16.45 31.62
N SER A 186 43.48 16.84 32.68
CA SER A 186 44.90 16.52 32.88
C SER A 186 45.17 15.03 33.17
N TRP A 187 44.16 14.28 33.63
CA TRP A 187 44.29 12.88 34.02
C TRP A 187 44.08 11.93 32.85
N LEU A 188 44.84 10.83 32.85
CA LEU A 188 44.58 9.71 31.94
C LEU A 188 43.25 9.06 32.29
N THR A 189 42.46 8.75 31.26
CA THR A 189 41.22 7.99 31.38
C THR A 189 41.52 6.50 31.52
N GLY A 190 40.59 5.73 32.10
CA GLY A 190 40.81 4.28 32.28
C GLY A 190 41.11 3.55 30.98
N LYS A 191 40.46 3.96 29.87
CA LYS A 191 40.72 3.38 28.55
C LYS A 191 42.14 3.68 28.05
N GLU A 192 42.61 4.91 28.21
CA GLU A 192 43.99 5.26 27.82
C GLU A 192 45.02 4.45 28.63
N ILE A 193 44.75 4.22 29.92
CA ILE A 193 45.61 3.41 30.78
C ILE A 193 45.64 1.94 30.29
N GLU A 194 44.48 1.35 30.02
CA GLU A 194 44.36 -0.02 29.49
C GLU A 194 45.07 -0.19 28.15
N ASP A 195 44.83 0.72 27.19
CA ASP A 195 45.42 0.69 25.85
C ASP A 195 46.98 0.74 25.92
N ILE A 196 47.53 1.60 26.79
CA ILE A 196 48.99 1.72 26.98
C ILE A 196 49.59 0.45 27.58
N ILE A 197 48.92 -0.15 28.58
CA ILE A 197 49.38 -1.39 29.19
C ILE A 197 49.37 -2.52 28.16
N GLU A 198 48.30 -2.65 27.37
CA GLU A 198 48.20 -3.66 26.31
C GLU A 198 49.33 -3.50 25.29
N GLU A 199 49.57 -2.28 24.81
CA GLU A 199 50.63 -1.98 23.83
C GLU A 199 52.02 -2.39 24.35
N VAL A 200 52.38 -1.96 25.57
CA VAL A 200 53.67 -2.29 26.18
C VAL A 200 53.81 -3.79 26.41
N THR A 201 52.74 -4.46 26.86
CA THR A 201 52.72 -5.91 27.11
C THR A 201 52.94 -6.70 25.83
N VAL A 202 52.21 -6.37 24.76
CA VAL A 202 52.34 -7.01 23.45
C VAL A 202 53.74 -6.74 22.86
N GLY A 203 54.26 -5.53 23.03
CA GLY A 203 55.62 -5.17 22.62
C GLY A 203 56.68 -6.03 23.32
N TYR A 204 56.59 -6.18 24.63
CA TYR A 204 57.51 -7.00 25.42
C TYR A 204 57.43 -8.49 25.06
N ILE A 205 56.23 -9.05 24.94
CA ILE A 205 56.04 -10.46 24.55
C ILE A 205 56.70 -10.71 23.19
N ARG A 206 56.52 -9.78 22.24
CA ARG A 206 57.15 -9.86 20.93
C ARG A 206 58.67 -9.86 21.07
N GLU A 207 59.25 -8.86 21.73
CA GLU A 207 60.70 -8.72 21.94
C GLU A 207 61.32 -9.98 22.56
N ASN A 208 60.70 -10.50 23.63
CA ASN A 208 61.19 -11.69 24.33
C ASN A 208 61.17 -12.95 23.46
N ILE A 209 60.15 -13.13 22.61
CA ILE A 209 60.09 -14.25 21.66
C ILE A 209 61.28 -14.21 20.68
N TRP A 210 61.65 -13.01 20.21
CA TRP A 210 62.77 -12.85 19.28
C TRP A 210 64.12 -13.03 19.99
N SER A 211 64.31 -12.48 21.19
CA SER A 211 65.58 -12.60 21.93
C SER A 211 65.88 -14.03 22.40
N ALA A 212 64.86 -14.77 22.85
CA ALA A 212 65.03 -16.17 23.25
C ALA A 212 65.47 -17.07 22.09
N SER A 213 65.10 -16.73 20.85
CA SER A 213 65.50 -17.48 19.65
C SER A 213 66.99 -17.32 19.33
N GLU A 214 67.61 -16.18 19.67
CA GLU A 214 68.98 -15.84 19.29
C GLU A 214 70.03 -16.54 20.18
N GLU A 215 69.81 -16.60 21.49
CA GLU A 215 70.70 -17.35 22.40
C GLU A 215 70.67 -18.85 22.15
N LEU A 216 69.49 -19.40 21.85
CA LEU A 216 69.32 -20.80 21.49
C LEU A 216 70.02 -21.12 20.16
N LEU A 217 69.95 -20.22 19.17
CA LEU A 217 70.67 -20.36 17.90
C LEU A 217 72.19 -20.38 18.08
N LEU A 218 72.75 -19.55 18.96
CA LEU A 218 74.18 -19.51 19.25
C LEU A 218 74.67 -20.79 19.96
N ARG A 219 73.91 -21.31 20.94
CA ARG A 219 74.22 -22.59 21.60
C ARG A 219 74.07 -23.78 20.67
N PHE A 220 73.09 -23.74 19.76
CA PHE A 220 72.93 -24.75 18.71
C PHE A 220 74.07 -24.75 17.70
N GLN A 221 74.61 -23.57 17.34
CA GLN A 221 75.76 -23.45 16.44
C GLN A 221 77.04 -24.10 16.96
N ALA A 222 77.20 -24.22 18.28
CA ALA A 222 78.38 -24.80 18.93
C ALA A 222 78.33 -26.32 19.10
N THR A 223 77.20 -26.98 18.81
CA THR A 223 77.01 -28.43 18.99
C THR A 223 77.07 -29.15 17.63
N SER A 224 77.63 -30.36 17.57
CA SER A 224 77.70 -31.19 16.35
C SER A 224 76.33 -31.54 15.75
N SER A 225 75.25 -31.38 16.52
CA SER A 225 73.85 -31.53 16.10
C SER A 225 73.28 -30.30 15.38
N GLY A 226 73.92 -29.13 15.51
CA GLY A 226 73.47 -27.88 14.91
C GLY A 226 73.32 -27.91 13.38
N PRO A 227 74.27 -28.48 12.62
CA PRO A 227 74.14 -28.63 11.17
C PRO A 227 72.97 -29.55 10.78
N ILE A 228 72.80 -30.68 11.47
CA ILE A 228 71.72 -31.66 11.20
C ILE A 228 70.36 -31.03 11.47
N LEU A 229 70.21 -30.34 12.60
CA LEU A 229 68.94 -29.69 12.93
C LEU A 229 68.65 -28.50 12.01
N ARG A 230 69.69 -27.80 11.50
CA ARG A 230 69.53 -26.77 10.47
C ARG A 230 69.08 -27.35 9.14
N GLU A 231 69.59 -28.52 8.76
CA GLU A 231 69.13 -29.21 7.56
C GLU A 231 67.67 -29.64 7.70
N GLU A 232 67.28 -30.22 8.85
CA GLU A 232 65.88 -30.54 9.14
C GLU A 232 64.98 -29.30 9.18
N PHE A 233 65.47 -28.20 9.77
CA PHE A 233 64.77 -26.93 9.82
C PHE A 233 64.59 -26.31 8.43
N GLU A 234 65.65 -26.24 7.62
CA GLU A 234 65.58 -25.71 6.25
C GLU A 234 64.71 -26.61 5.35
N ALA A 235 64.73 -27.94 5.56
CA ALA A 235 63.80 -28.85 4.90
C ALA A 235 62.34 -28.57 5.30
N ARG A 236 62.07 -28.36 6.59
CA ARG A 236 60.72 -28.03 7.08
C ARG A 236 60.25 -26.66 6.57
N LYS A 237 61.15 -25.67 6.56
CA LYS A 237 60.89 -24.32 6.03
C LYS A 237 60.61 -24.35 4.54
N SER A 238 61.40 -25.10 3.77
CA SER A 238 61.19 -25.31 2.33
C SER A 238 59.85 -25.96 2.06
N PHE A 239 59.50 -27.01 2.81
CA PHE A 239 58.17 -27.64 2.73
C PHE A 239 57.03 -26.64 3.01
N LEU A 240 57.16 -25.79 4.03
CA LEU A 240 56.14 -24.78 4.34
C LEU A 240 56.01 -23.73 3.22
N HIS A 241 57.12 -23.29 2.61
CA HIS A 241 57.09 -22.40 1.46
C HIS A 241 56.46 -23.05 0.22
N GLU A 242 56.72 -24.34 -0.03
CA GLU A 242 56.05 -25.08 -1.11
C GLU A 242 54.52 -25.14 -0.91
N GLN A 243 54.05 -25.22 0.34
CA GLN A 243 52.62 -25.26 0.66
C GLN A 243 51.95 -23.89 0.70
N GLU A 244 52.70 -22.79 0.66
CA GLU A 244 52.18 -21.42 0.77
C GLU A 244 51.10 -21.13 -0.28
N GLU A 245 51.32 -21.53 -1.53
CA GLU A 245 50.36 -21.33 -2.62
C GLU A 245 49.03 -22.06 -2.37
N ASN A 246 49.09 -23.26 -1.79
CA ASN A 246 47.90 -24.05 -1.44
C ASN A 246 47.14 -23.42 -0.28
N VAL A 247 47.85 -22.92 0.74
CA VAL A 247 47.24 -22.20 1.87
C VAL A 247 46.57 -20.92 1.37
N VAL A 248 47.21 -20.16 0.48
CA VAL A 248 46.61 -18.96 -0.13
C VAL A 248 45.33 -19.30 -0.90
N LYS A 249 45.30 -20.42 -1.64
CA LYS A 249 44.07 -20.88 -2.33
C LYS A 249 42.94 -21.19 -1.33
N ILE A 250 43.23 -21.88 -0.24
CA ILE A 250 42.25 -22.20 0.81
C ILE A 250 41.76 -20.92 1.50
N GLN A 251 42.67 -20.01 1.84
CA GLN A 251 42.33 -18.73 2.46
C GLN A 251 41.47 -17.86 1.53
N ALA A 252 41.82 -17.79 0.24
CA ALA A 252 41.04 -17.08 -0.76
C ALA A 252 39.65 -17.68 -0.92
N PHE A 253 39.55 -19.01 -0.94
CA PHE A 253 38.27 -19.72 -0.96
C PHE A 253 37.41 -19.39 0.27
N TRP A 254 37.99 -19.45 1.47
CA TRP A 254 37.28 -19.14 2.71
C TRP A 254 36.84 -17.67 2.78
N LYS A 255 37.72 -16.72 2.40
CA LYS A 255 37.37 -15.29 2.28
C LYS A 255 36.20 -15.09 1.32
N GLY A 256 36.23 -15.77 0.17
CA GLY A 256 35.14 -15.76 -0.81
C GLY A 256 33.84 -16.34 -0.27
N TYR A 257 33.90 -17.48 0.44
CA TYR A 257 32.74 -18.10 1.08
C TYR A 257 32.10 -17.16 2.13
N LYS A 258 32.92 -16.60 3.03
CA LYS A 258 32.47 -15.64 4.05
C LYS A 258 31.76 -14.45 3.40
N GLN A 259 32.36 -13.82 2.39
CA GLN A 259 31.77 -12.67 1.70
C GLN A 259 30.46 -13.01 0.99
N ARG A 260 30.37 -14.19 0.36
CA ARG A 260 29.13 -14.66 -0.30
C ARG A 260 28.02 -14.90 0.72
N LYS A 261 28.35 -15.45 1.90
CA LYS A 261 27.38 -15.65 2.99
C LYS A 261 26.85 -14.32 3.53
N GLU A 262 27.74 -13.36 3.78
CA GLU A 262 27.35 -11.99 4.18
C GLU A 262 26.49 -11.30 3.12
N TYR A 263 26.83 -11.43 1.83
CA TYR A 263 26.04 -10.91 0.73
C TYR A 263 24.64 -11.55 0.67
N MET A 264 24.54 -12.88 0.88
CA MET A 264 23.25 -13.57 0.94
C MET A 264 22.38 -13.05 2.09
N HIS A 265 22.93 -12.90 3.30
CA HIS A 265 22.18 -12.33 4.42
C HIS A 265 21.69 -10.91 4.13
N ARG A 266 22.55 -10.06 3.55
CA ARG A 266 22.16 -8.69 3.17
C ARG A 266 21.06 -8.67 2.11
N ARG A 267 21.16 -9.55 1.11
CA ARG A 267 20.13 -9.70 0.08
C ARG A 267 18.81 -10.20 0.68
N GLN A 268 18.85 -11.15 1.59
CA GLN A 268 17.65 -11.63 2.29
C GLN A 268 17.01 -10.50 3.10
N THR A 269 17.81 -9.72 3.82
CA THR A 269 17.32 -8.53 4.56
C THR A 269 16.57 -7.57 3.65
N PHE A 270 17.05 -7.32 2.43
CA PHE A 270 16.34 -6.47 1.48
C PHE A 270 15.04 -7.10 0.96
N ILE A 271 15.02 -8.42 0.72
CA ILE A 271 13.82 -9.15 0.31
C ILE A 271 12.75 -9.07 1.41
N ASP A 272 13.13 -9.34 2.66
CA ASP A 272 12.22 -9.29 3.81
C ASP A 272 11.65 -7.89 4.04
N ASN A 273 12.41 -6.85 3.67
CA ASN A 273 12.01 -5.44 3.82
C ASN A 273 11.52 -4.78 2.52
N THR A 274 11.12 -5.58 1.51
CA THR A 274 10.71 -5.05 0.20
C THR A 274 9.58 -4.03 0.31
N ASP A 275 8.57 -4.29 1.15
CA ASP A 275 7.42 -3.39 1.32
C ASP A 275 7.82 -2.01 1.87
N SER A 276 8.73 -1.98 2.84
CA SER A 276 9.27 -0.75 3.41
C SER A 276 10.06 0.05 2.35
N ILE A 277 10.85 -0.64 1.54
CA ILE A 277 11.61 -0.01 0.45
C ILE A 277 10.66 0.59 -0.59
N VAL A 278 9.61 -0.15 -0.99
CA VAL A 278 8.61 0.33 -1.94
C VAL A 278 7.87 1.56 -1.38
N LYS A 279 7.54 1.58 -0.08
CA LYS A 279 6.94 2.75 0.57
C LYS A 279 7.87 3.97 0.49
N ILE A 280 9.15 3.81 0.84
CA ILE A 280 10.13 4.90 0.76
C ILE A 280 10.26 5.41 -0.69
N GLN A 281 10.38 4.50 -1.67
CA GLN A 281 10.44 4.88 -3.09
C GLN A 281 9.19 5.64 -3.54
N SER A 282 8.00 5.24 -3.07
CA SER A 282 6.74 5.92 -3.40
C SER A 282 6.71 7.36 -2.87
N TRP A 283 7.23 7.60 -1.65
CA TRP A 283 7.33 8.93 -1.07
C TRP A 283 8.27 9.82 -1.86
N PHE A 284 9.43 9.31 -2.29
CA PHE A 284 10.36 10.07 -3.13
C PHE A 284 9.77 10.41 -4.49
N ARG A 285 9.08 9.46 -5.14
CA ARG A 285 8.37 9.72 -6.40
C ARG A 285 7.29 10.79 -6.23
N MET A 286 6.49 10.71 -5.16
CA MET A 286 5.48 11.71 -4.83
C MET A 286 6.10 13.08 -4.57
N ALA A 287 7.14 13.17 -3.75
CA ALA A 287 7.80 14.43 -3.42
C ALA A 287 8.36 15.11 -4.66
N THR A 288 8.95 14.33 -5.58
CA THR A 288 9.47 14.84 -6.85
C THR A 288 8.35 15.36 -7.76
N ALA A 289 7.26 14.59 -7.89
CA ALA A 289 6.09 15.00 -8.67
C ALA A 289 5.44 16.27 -8.09
N ARG A 290 5.30 16.34 -6.76
CA ARG A 290 4.75 17.50 -6.05
C ARG A 290 5.60 18.75 -6.28
N LYS A 291 6.93 18.64 -6.21
CA LYS A 291 7.84 19.75 -6.49
C LYS A 291 7.65 20.30 -7.91
N SER A 292 7.59 19.41 -8.91
CA SER A 292 7.36 19.80 -10.30
C SER A 292 5.99 20.49 -10.48
N TYR A 293 4.93 19.93 -9.89
CA TYR A 293 3.59 20.53 -9.93
C TYR A 293 3.55 21.93 -9.31
N LEU A 294 4.12 22.10 -8.11
CA LEU A 294 4.15 23.39 -7.43
C LEU A 294 4.94 24.43 -8.21
N SER A 295 6.07 24.05 -8.81
CA SER A 295 6.84 24.94 -9.68
C SER A 295 6.02 25.39 -10.89
N ARG A 296 5.24 24.49 -11.50
CA ARG A 296 4.37 24.83 -12.63
C ARG A 296 3.19 25.70 -12.21
N LEU A 297 2.60 25.43 -11.04
CA LEU A 297 1.53 26.26 -10.49
C LEU A 297 2.04 27.67 -10.20
N GLN A 298 3.24 27.79 -9.65
CA GLN A 298 3.88 29.08 -9.39
C GLN A 298 4.11 29.83 -10.70
N TYR A 299 4.65 29.17 -11.73
CA TYR A 299 4.79 29.76 -13.06
C TYR A 299 3.48 30.37 -13.59
N PHE A 300 2.35 29.66 -13.48
CA PHE A 300 1.06 30.20 -13.92
C PHE A 300 0.55 31.34 -13.04
N ARG A 301 0.84 31.32 -11.73
CA ARG A 301 0.48 32.41 -10.83
C ARG A 301 1.26 33.67 -11.16
N ASP A 302 2.55 33.55 -11.41
CA ASP A 302 3.43 34.66 -11.75
C ASP A 302 3.01 35.31 -13.08
N HIS A 303 2.57 34.48 -14.05
CA HIS A 303 2.18 34.92 -15.39
C HIS A 303 0.66 35.13 -15.57
N ASN A 304 -0.11 35.23 -14.49
CA ASN A 304 -1.57 35.29 -14.57
C ASN A 304 -2.06 36.49 -15.41
N ASN A 305 -1.37 37.63 -15.30
CA ASN A 305 -1.71 38.84 -16.06
C ASN A 305 -1.47 38.69 -17.56
N GLU A 306 -0.37 38.05 -18.00
CA GLU A 306 -0.17 37.80 -19.44
C GLU A 306 -1.19 36.78 -19.97
N ILE A 307 -1.49 35.73 -19.19
CA ILE A 307 -2.49 34.72 -19.57
C ILE A 307 -3.86 35.36 -19.79
N VAL A 308 -4.31 36.23 -18.86
CA VAL A 308 -5.59 36.94 -19.00
C VAL A 308 -5.59 37.84 -20.23
N LYS A 309 -4.48 38.54 -20.53
CA LYS A 309 -4.35 39.33 -21.76
C LYS A 309 -4.51 38.47 -23.01
N ILE A 310 -3.79 37.34 -23.10
CA ILE A 310 -3.90 36.40 -24.24
C ILE A 310 -5.31 35.85 -24.37
N GLN A 311 -5.92 35.41 -23.26
CA GLN A 311 -7.29 34.90 -23.25
C GLN A 311 -8.30 35.96 -23.71
N SER A 312 -8.16 37.21 -23.27
CA SER A 312 -9.03 38.30 -23.69
C SER A 312 -8.92 38.58 -25.19
N LEU A 313 -7.71 38.54 -25.74
CA LEU A 313 -7.45 38.71 -27.17
C LEU A 313 -8.08 37.58 -27.99
N LEU A 314 -7.91 36.32 -27.55
CA LEU A 314 -8.51 35.16 -28.22
C LEU A 314 -10.04 35.19 -28.18
N ARG A 315 -10.63 35.55 -27.03
CA ARG A 315 -12.09 35.72 -26.91
C ARG A 315 -12.60 36.81 -27.84
N ALA A 316 -11.92 37.96 -27.87
CA ALA A 316 -12.27 39.06 -28.77
C ALA A 316 -12.16 38.66 -30.25
N ASN A 317 -11.09 37.94 -30.63
CA ASN A 317 -10.92 37.48 -32.00
C ASN A 317 -12.01 36.49 -32.41
N LYS A 318 -12.34 35.53 -31.53
CA LYS A 318 -13.43 34.57 -31.77
C LYS A 318 -14.78 35.28 -31.94
N ALA A 319 -15.09 36.26 -31.09
CA ALA A 319 -16.33 37.03 -31.22
C ALA A 319 -16.39 37.83 -32.53
N ARG A 320 -15.26 38.38 -32.99
CA ARG A 320 -15.16 39.06 -34.29
C ARG A 320 -15.35 38.10 -35.45
N ASP A 321 -14.77 36.91 -35.40
CA ASP A 321 -14.97 35.88 -36.43
C ASP A 321 -16.43 35.42 -36.45
N ASP A 322 -17.02 35.12 -35.28
CA ASP A 322 -18.45 34.77 -35.18
C ASP A 322 -19.33 35.87 -35.81
N TYR A 323 -19.05 37.16 -35.55
CA TYR A 323 -19.77 38.28 -36.16
C TYR A 323 -19.57 38.39 -37.67
N LYS A 324 -18.32 38.24 -38.16
CA LYS A 324 -18.02 38.23 -39.59
C LYS A 324 -18.73 37.09 -40.31
N THR A 325 -18.80 35.91 -39.69
CA THR A 325 -19.54 34.77 -40.23
C THR A 325 -21.02 35.08 -40.31
N LEU A 326 -21.62 35.73 -39.30
CA LEU A 326 -23.04 36.11 -39.32
C LEU A 326 -23.36 37.10 -40.45
N VAL A 327 -22.53 38.14 -40.63
CA VAL A 327 -22.81 39.23 -41.58
C VAL A 327 -22.40 38.88 -43.02
N GLY A 328 -21.33 38.09 -43.19
CA GLY A 328 -20.72 37.83 -44.49
C GLY A 328 -21.11 36.51 -45.16
N SER A 329 -21.82 35.61 -44.47
CA SER A 329 -22.18 34.30 -45.02
C SER A 329 -23.66 34.26 -45.38
N GLU A 330 -24.01 33.74 -46.57
CA GLU A 330 -25.41 33.55 -46.98
C GLU A 330 -26.17 32.58 -46.07
N ASN A 331 -25.46 31.59 -45.48
CA ASN A 331 -26.03 30.60 -44.57
C ASN A 331 -25.15 30.43 -43.31
N PRO A 332 -25.30 31.31 -42.29
CA PRO A 332 -24.49 31.21 -41.08
C PRO A 332 -24.86 29.96 -40.24
N PRO A 333 -23.88 29.28 -39.61
CA PRO A 333 -24.17 28.14 -38.74
C PRO A 333 -25.09 28.51 -37.58
N LEU A 334 -26.02 27.61 -37.21
CA LEU A 334 -26.99 27.84 -36.12
C LEU A 334 -26.34 28.22 -34.79
N THR A 335 -25.14 27.71 -34.51
CA THR A 335 -24.37 28.05 -33.30
C THR A 335 -23.96 29.52 -33.25
N VAL A 336 -23.63 30.10 -34.41
CA VAL A 336 -23.29 31.53 -34.55
C VAL A 336 -24.56 32.36 -34.44
N ILE A 337 -25.62 31.98 -35.17
CA ILE A 337 -26.93 32.65 -35.10
C ILE A 337 -27.42 32.70 -33.66
N ARG A 338 -27.41 31.57 -32.93
CA ARG A 338 -27.84 31.48 -31.52
C ARG A 338 -27.13 32.48 -30.61
N LYS A 339 -25.84 32.74 -30.83
CA LYS A 339 -25.08 33.72 -30.03
C LYS A 339 -25.52 35.15 -30.27
N PHE A 340 -26.13 35.44 -31.42
CA PHE A 340 -26.61 36.75 -31.80
C PHE A 340 -28.13 36.80 -32.01
N VAL A 341 -28.88 35.78 -31.59
CA VAL A 341 -30.36 35.73 -31.74
C VAL A 341 -31.00 36.94 -31.08
N TYR A 342 -30.46 37.43 -29.97
CA TYR A 342 -30.98 38.62 -29.30
C TYR A 342 -30.81 39.92 -30.11
N LEU A 343 -29.96 39.93 -31.13
CA LEU A 343 -29.78 41.05 -32.07
C LEU A 343 -30.63 40.90 -33.33
N LEU A 344 -31.20 39.70 -33.55
CA LEU A 344 -32.14 39.43 -34.62
C LEU A 344 -33.54 39.62 -34.04
N ASP A 345 -34.08 40.83 -34.14
CA ASP A 345 -35.45 41.13 -33.70
C ASP A 345 -36.46 40.20 -34.39
N GLN A 346 -37.57 39.88 -33.71
CA GLN A 346 -38.70 39.17 -34.33
C GLN A 346 -39.20 40.00 -35.50
N SER A 347 -39.01 39.50 -36.72
CA SER A 347 -39.50 40.17 -37.91
C SER A 347 -41.01 39.97 -38.01
N ASP A 348 -41.76 40.95 -38.54
CA ASP A 348 -43.16 40.76 -38.91
C ASP A 348 -43.35 39.55 -39.85
N LEU A 349 -42.30 39.18 -40.58
CA LEU A 349 -42.23 37.98 -41.40
C LEU A 349 -42.36 36.69 -40.57
N ASP A 350 -41.66 36.61 -39.43
CA ASP A 350 -41.67 35.42 -38.56
C ASP A 350 -43.07 35.21 -37.96
N PHE A 351 -43.76 36.30 -37.60
CA PHE A 351 -45.13 36.25 -37.11
C PHE A 351 -46.10 35.76 -38.19
N GLN A 352 -45.89 36.20 -39.44
CA GLN A 352 -46.72 35.79 -40.56
C GLN A 352 -46.51 34.30 -40.92
N GLU A 353 -45.28 33.80 -40.83
CA GLU A 353 -44.97 32.38 -40.99
C GLU A 353 -45.59 31.52 -39.87
N GLU A 354 -45.52 31.96 -38.60
CA GLU A 354 -46.19 31.25 -37.50
C GLU A 354 -47.71 31.19 -37.69
N LEU A 355 -48.32 32.29 -38.17
CA LEU A 355 -49.75 32.34 -38.47
C LEU A 355 -50.13 31.38 -39.60
N GLU A 356 -49.28 31.27 -40.64
CA GLU A 356 -49.49 30.32 -41.73
C GLU A 356 -49.37 28.86 -41.24
N VAL A 357 -48.39 28.56 -40.40
CA VAL A 357 -48.24 27.22 -39.79
C VAL A 357 -49.46 26.86 -38.95
N ALA A 358 -49.99 27.81 -38.17
CA ALA A 358 -51.22 27.60 -37.40
C ALA A 358 -52.42 27.32 -38.32
N ARG A 359 -52.58 28.09 -39.41
CA ARG A 359 -53.65 27.90 -40.41
C ARG A 359 -53.55 26.52 -41.07
N LEU A 360 -52.35 26.12 -41.49
CA LEU A 360 -52.10 24.83 -42.12
C LEU A 360 -52.39 23.67 -41.15
N ARG A 361 -52.04 23.80 -39.86
CA ARG A 361 -52.39 22.81 -38.85
C ARG A 361 -53.90 22.65 -38.69
N GLU A 362 -54.64 23.76 -38.68
CA GLU A 362 -56.11 23.71 -38.63
C GLU A 362 -56.69 23.01 -39.87
N GLU A 363 -56.18 23.35 -41.06
CA GLU A 363 -56.58 22.70 -42.30
C GLU A 363 -56.31 21.19 -42.27
N VAL A 364 -55.13 20.76 -41.81
CA VAL A 364 -54.81 19.34 -41.65
C VAL A 364 -55.77 18.64 -40.69
N VAL A 365 -56.08 19.24 -39.53
CA VAL A 365 -57.01 18.64 -38.55
C VAL A 365 -58.42 18.50 -39.14
N THR A 366 -58.90 19.50 -39.88
CA THR A 366 -60.23 19.42 -40.51
C THR A 366 -60.29 18.34 -41.59
N LYS A 367 -59.25 18.20 -42.42
CA LYS A 367 -59.13 17.13 -43.43
C LYS A 367 -59.08 15.74 -42.79
N ILE A 368 -58.35 15.58 -41.67
CA ILE A 368 -58.31 14.31 -40.93
C ILE A 368 -59.71 13.92 -40.43
N ARG A 369 -60.46 14.86 -39.82
CA ARG A 369 -61.83 14.59 -39.36
C ARG A 369 -62.77 14.20 -40.51
N ALA A 370 -62.67 14.90 -41.65
CA ALA A 370 -63.47 14.58 -42.83
C ALA A 370 -63.16 13.17 -43.37
N ASN A 371 -61.88 12.79 -43.46
CA ASN A 371 -61.48 11.45 -43.87
C ASN A 371 -61.98 10.36 -42.92
N GLN A 372 -61.91 10.59 -41.61
CA GLN A 372 -62.44 9.63 -40.62
C GLN A 372 -63.95 9.44 -40.75
N GLN A 373 -64.70 10.48 -41.12
CA GLN A 373 -66.12 10.36 -41.37
C GLN A 373 -66.40 9.57 -42.66
N LEU A 374 -65.68 9.85 -43.74
CA LEU A 374 -65.78 9.10 -44.98
C LEU A 374 -65.47 7.62 -44.78
N GLU A 375 -64.48 7.28 -43.96
CA GLU A 375 -64.14 5.89 -43.64
C GLU A 375 -65.27 5.17 -42.89
N LYS A 376 -65.96 5.86 -41.97
CA LYS A 376 -67.17 5.31 -41.31
C LYS A 376 -68.31 5.10 -42.30
N ASP A 377 -68.53 6.05 -43.21
CA ASP A 377 -69.59 5.97 -44.20
C ASP A 377 -69.32 4.85 -45.22
N LEU A 378 -68.06 4.65 -45.62
CA LEU A 378 -67.64 3.56 -46.50
C LEU A 378 -67.85 2.19 -45.82
N ASN A 379 -67.48 2.05 -44.55
CA ASN A 379 -67.76 0.84 -43.76
C ASN A 379 -69.27 0.53 -43.69
N LEU A 380 -70.12 1.55 -43.49
CA LEU A 380 -71.58 1.38 -43.52
C LEU A 380 -72.06 0.95 -44.92
N MET A 381 -71.47 1.51 -45.97
CA MET A 381 -71.79 1.15 -47.35
C MET A 381 -71.39 -0.30 -47.65
N ASP A 382 -70.22 -0.76 -47.20
CA ASP A 382 -69.78 -2.15 -47.34
C ASP A 382 -70.69 -3.14 -46.60
N ILE A 383 -71.22 -2.74 -45.43
CA ILE A 383 -72.25 -3.53 -44.74
C ILE A 383 -73.52 -3.63 -45.60
N LYS A 384 -73.98 -2.52 -46.19
CA LYS A 384 -75.17 -2.49 -47.05
C LYS A 384 -74.97 -3.27 -48.35
N ILE A 385 -73.82 -3.14 -49.01
CA ILE A 385 -73.46 -3.90 -50.21
C ILE A 385 -73.37 -5.39 -49.86
N GLY A 386 -72.73 -5.74 -48.75
CA GLY A 386 -72.66 -7.13 -48.29
C GLY A 386 -74.04 -7.73 -48.02
N LEU A 387 -74.97 -6.96 -47.45
CA LEU A 387 -76.36 -7.38 -47.26
C LEU A 387 -77.12 -7.51 -48.59
N LEU A 388 -76.93 -6.58 -49.53
CA LEU A 388 -77.56 -6.62 -50.85
C LEU A 388 -77.06 -7.80 -51.69
N VAL A 389 -75.75 -8.09 -51.68
CA VAL A 389 -75.17 -9.24 -52.35
C VAL A 389 -75.71 -10.53 -51.74
N LYS A 390 -75.78 -10.63 -50.41
CA LYS A 390 -76.38 -11.79 -49.72
C LYS A 390 -77.86 -11.96 -50.08
N ASN A 391 -78.64 -10.88 -50.10
CA ASN A 391 -80.04 -10.90 -50.47
C ASN A 391 -80.27 -11.27 -51.94
N ARG A 392 -79.39 -10.80 -52.85
CA ARG A 392 -79.41 -11.18 -54.27
C ARG A 392 -79.09 -12.66 -54.45
N ILE A 393 -78.07 -13.18 -53.76
CA ILE A 393 -77.70 -14.61 -53.79
C ILE A 393 -78.86 -15.45 -53.24
N THR A 394 -79.54 -15.05 -52.15
CA THR A 394 -80.72 -15.79 -51.66
C THR A 394 -81.89 -15.79 -52.64
N LEU A 395 -82.07 -14.71 -53.42
CA LEU A 395 -83.13 -14.63 -54.44
C LEU A 395 -82.77 -15.48 -55.67
N GLU A 396 -81.50 -15.52 -56.04
CA GLU A 396 -80.95 -16.37 -57.10
C GLU A 396 -81.00 -17.87 -56.70
N ASP A 397 -80.80 -18.18 -55.41
CA ASP A 397 -80.99 -19.51 -54.84
C ASP A 397 -82.47 -19.92 -54.78
N VAL A 398 -83.41 -19.01 -54.54
CA VAL A 398 -84.86 -19.28 -54.65
C VAL A 398 -85.28 -19.45 -56.12
N ILE A 399 -84.70 -18.68 -57.04
CA ILE A 399 -84.91 -18.84 -58.50
C ILE A 399 -84.31 -20.17 -58.99
N SER A 400 -83.18 -20.62 -58.44
CA SER A 400 -82.57 -21.90 -58.78
C SER A 400 -83.35 -23.08 -58.16
N HIS A 401 -83.86 -22.95 -56.93
CA HIS A 401 -84.73 -23.96 -56.29
C HIS A 401 -86.09 -24.10 -56.98
N SER A 402 -86.70 -23.01 -57.46
CA SER A 402 -87.93 -23.03 -58.26
C SER A 402 -87.73 -23.64 -59.66
N LYS A 403 -86.54 -23.50 -60.25
CA LYS A 403 -86.15 -24.22 -61.48
C LYS A 403 -85.89 -25.72 -61.21
N LYS A 404 -85.37 -26.10 -60.04
CA LYS A 404 -85.09 -27.50 -59.65
C LYS A 404 -86.33 -28.30 -59.23
N LEU A 405 -87.39 -27.65 -58.75
CA LEU A 405 -88.69 -28.27 -58.46
C LEU A 405 -89.47 -28.70 -59.72
N ASN A 406 -89.08 -28.23 -60.92
CA ASN A 406 -89.80 -28.48 -62.17
C ASN A 406 -89.24 -29.60 -63.07
N LYS A 407 -88.20 -30.35 -62.66
CA LYS A 407 -87.67 -31.54 -63.38
C LYS A 407 -86.53 -32.13 -62.52
N LYS A 408 -86.56 -33.32 -61.92
CA LYS A 408 -86.99 -34.64 -62.41
C LYS A 408 -87.26 -35.60 -61.22
N LYS A 409 -88.14 -36.57 -61.46
CA LYS A 409 -88.17 -37.88 -60.78
C LYS A 409 -86.86 -38.65 -61.03
N GLY A 410 -86.34 -39.28 -59.98
CA GLY A 410 -85.51 -40.48 -60.06
C GLY A 410 -84.01 -40.28 -59.78
N GLY A 411 -83.50 -40.95 -58.75
CA GLY A 411 -82.07 -41.25 -58.56
C GLY A 411 -81.51 -40.78 -57.22
N GLU A 412 -80.99 -41.73 -56.44
CA GLU A 412 -80.48 -41.61 -55.08
C GLU A 412 -79.26 -40.67 -54.91
N MET A 413 -79.30 -39.96 -53.78
CA MET A 413 -78.23 -39.74 -52.80
C MET A 413 -76.76 -39.88 -53.26
N GLU A 414 -76.10 -38.76 -53.51
CA GLU A 414 -74.71 -38.57 -53.06
C GLU A 414 -74.61 -37.25 -52.29
N ILE A 415 -74.28 -37.39 -51.00
CA ILE A 415 -73.90 -36.31 -50.12
C ILE A 415 -72.50 -35.87 -50.55
N LEU A 416 -72.40 -34.76 -51.27
CA LEU A 416 -71.15 -33.99 -51.37
C LEU A 416 -71.26 -32.76 -50.48
N ASN A 417 -70.78 -32.94 -49.25
CA ASN A 417 -70.25 -31.88 -48.42
C ASN A 417 -69.13 -31.18 -49.19
N ASN A 418 -69.35 -29.94 -49.61
CA ASN A 418 -68.27 -29.00 -49.90
C ASN A 418 -68.79 -27.56 -49.94
N THR A 419 -69.02 -26.99 -48.75
CA THR A 419 -69.10 -25.52 -48.55
C THR A 419 -68.22 -25.06 -47.39
N ASP A 420 -67.07 -25.69 -47.18
CA ASP A 420 -66.10 -25.31 -46.14
C ASP A 420 -64.79 -24.69 -46.69
N ASN A 421 -64.83 -24.09 -47.88
CA ASN A 421 -63.71 -23.32 -48.43
C ASN A 421 -64.05 -21.83 -48.61
N GLN A 422 -64.77 -21.23 -47.67
CA GLN A 422 -64.83 -19.79 -47.50
C GLN A 422 -64.24 -19.42 -46.13
N GLY A 423 -63.03 -18.87 -46.14
CA GLY A 423 -62.31 -18.45 -44.94
C GLY A 423 -63.10 -17.45 -44.07
N ILE A 424 -62.54 -17.10 -42.91
CA ILE A 424 -63.14 -16.25 -41.84
C ILE A 424 -63.57 -14.85 -42.33
N LYS A 425 -63.25 -14.48 -43.59
CA LYS A 425 -63.66 -13.25 -44.27
C LYS A 425 -65.10 -13.26 -44.83
N SER A 426 -65.90 -14.30 -44.62
CA SER A 426 -67.30 -14.36 -45.09
C SER A 426 -68.29 -13.58 -44.20
N LEU A 427 -69.30 -12.97 -44.83
CA LEU A 427 -70.29 -12.02 -44.27
C LEU A 427 -71.30 -12.65 -43.28
N SER A 428 -70.83 -13.12 -42.13
CA SER A 428 -71.63 -13.59 -40.98
C SER A 428 -71.29 -12.80 -39.72
N LYS A 429 -72.32 -12.39 -38.94
CA LYS A 429 -72.14 -11.66 -37.67
C LYS A 429 -71.28 -12.45 -36.67
N GLU A 430 -71.40 -13.77 -36.69
CA GLU A 430 -70.66 -14.67 -35.79
C GLU A 430 -69.20 -14.82 -36.21
N ARG A 431 -68.92 -14.99 -37.52
CA ARG A 431 -67.53 -15.08 -38.03
C ARG A 431 -66.77 -13.74 -37.91
N ARG A 432 -67.45 -12.60 -38.05
CA ARG A 432 -66.86 -11.28 -37.76
C ARG A 432 -66.51 -11.10 -36.29
N LYS A 433 -67.39 -11.54 -35.38
CA LYS A 433 -67.07 -11.55 -33.94
C LYS A 433 -65.82 -12.41 -33.66
N THR A 434 -65.69 -13.56 -34.33
CA THR A 434 -64.47 -14.38 -34.25
C THR A 434 -63.24 -13.64 -34.78
N LEU A 435 -63.37 -12.92 -35.90
CA LEU A 435 -62.28 -12.11 -36.47
C LEU A 435 -61.87 -10.94 -35.57
N GLU A 436 -62.84 -10.23 -34.99
CA GLU A 436 -62.61 -9.18 -33.98
C GLU A 436 -61.92 -9.76 -32.72
N THR A 437 -62.32 -10.96 -32.29
CA THR A 437 -61.69 -11.64 -31.16
C THR A 437 -60.23 -12.02 -31.48
N TYR A 438 -59.95 -12.49 -32.69
CA TYR A 438 -58.58 -12.72 -33.16
C TYR A 438 -57.78 -11.42 -33.28
N GLN A 439 -58.39 -10.31 -33.74
CA GLN A 439 -57.73 -9.00 -33.76
C GLN A 439 -57.37 -8.52 -32.35
N GLN A 440 -58.26 -8.72 -31.37
CA GLN A 440 -57.98 -8.43 -29.96
C GLN A 440 -56.83 -9.30 -29.42
N LEU A 441 -56.81 -10.59 -29.77
CA LEU A 441 -55.72 -11.49 -29.42
C LEU A 441 -54.40 -11.04 -30.05
N PHE A 442 -54.39 -10.67 -31.33
CA PHE A 442 -53.18 -10.20 -32.01
C PHE A 442 -52.68 -8.87 -31.43
N TYR A 443 -53.59 -7.96 -31.07
CA TYR A 443 -53.22 -6.74 -30.34
C TYR A 443 -52.57 -7.05 -28.99
N LEU A 444 -53.08 -8.04 -28.26
CA LEU A 444 -52.46 -8.51 -27.00
C LEU A 444 -51.06 -9.09 -27.23
N LEU A 445 -50.89 -9.91 -28.27
CA LEU A 445 -49.59 -10.48 -28.65
C LEU A 445 -48.59 -9.40 -29.08
N GLN A 446 -49.03 -8.35 -29.78
CA GLN A 446 -48.19 -7.22 -30.18
C GLN A 446 -47.73 -6.39 -28.97
N THR A 447 -48.62 -6.13 -28.02
CA THR A 447 -48.37 -5.22 -26.89
C THR A 447 -47.62 -5.88 -25.73
N ASN A 448 -47.79 -7.20 -25.54
CA ASN A 448 -47.09 -7.97 -24.51
C ASN A 448 -46.09 -8.97 -25.13
N PRO A 449 -44.80 -8.64 -25.21
CA PRO A 449 -43.81 -9.40 -25.95
C PRO A 449 -43.48 -10.78 -25.33
N LEU A 450 -43.80 -11.00 -24.05
CA LEU A 450 -43.47 -12.24 -23.34
C LEU A 450 -44.11 -13.48 -23.97
N TYR A 451 -45.32 -13.36 -24.51
CA TYR A 451 -46.02 -14.49 -25.12
C TYR A 451 -45.30 -14.98 -26.39
N LEU A 452 -44.94 -14.04 -27.27
CA LEU A 452 -44.22 -14.35 -28.51
C LEU A 452 -42.76 -14.70 -28.24
N ALA A 453 -42.10 -14.09 -27.26
CA ALA A 453 -40.74 -14.45 -26.85
C ALA A 453 -40.64 -15.92 -26.38
N LYS A 454 -41.58 -16.36 -25.52
CA LYS A 454 -41.68 -17.76 -25.11
C LYS A 454 -41.99 -18.69 -26.29
N LEU A 455 -42.86 -18.27 -27.21
CA LEU A 455 -43.16 -19.04 -28.41
C LEU A 455 -41.91 -19.22 -29.29
N ILE A 456 -41.16 -18.15 -29.55
CA ILE A 456 -39.89 -18.19 -30.30
C ILE A 456 -38.90 -19.14 -29.62
N PHE A 457 -38.82 -19.12 -28.29
CA PHE A 457 -37.92 -20.00 -27.55
C PHE A 457 -38.23 -21.50 -27.69
N GLN A 458 -39.52 -21.86 -27.76
CA GLN A 458 -40.00 -23.24 -27.90
C GLN A 458 -39.84 -23.80 -29.31
N MET A 459 -39.43 -22.99 -30.29
CA MET A 459 -39.27 -23.46 -31.67
C MET A 459 -38.00 -24.32 -31.83
N PRO A 460 -38.08 -25.41 -32.62
CA PRO A 460 -36.95 -26.28 -32.88
C PRO A 460 -35.83 -25.54 -33.63
N GLN A 461 -34.59 -25.77 -33.22
CA GLN A 461 -33.38 -25.13 -33.77
C GLN A 461 -33.05 -25.69 -35.16
N ASN A 462 -33.88 -25.35 -36.15
CA ASN A 462 -33.66 -25.67 -37.55
C ASN A 462 -32.80 -24.59 -38.21
N LYS A 463 -32.07 -24.94 -39.28
CA LYS A 463 -31.28 -23.98 -40.08
C LYS A 463 -32.11 -22.88 -40.77
N SER A 464 -33.45 -22.91 -40.68
CA SER A 464 -34.35 -21.97 -41.34
C SER A 464 -35.44 -21.47 -40.38
N THR A 465 -35.41 -20.16 -40.10
CA THR A 465 -36.41 -19.43 -39.29
C THR A 465 -37.61 -18.92 -40.10
N LYS A 466 -37.60 -19.12 -41.43
CA LYS A 466 -38.57 -18.53 -42.39
C LYS A 466 -40.04 -18.61 -41.99
N PHE A 467 -40.46 -19.72 -41.37
CA PHE A 467 -41.83 -19.88 -40.89
C PHE A 467 -42.17 -18.90 -39.76
N MET A 468 -41.30 -18.81 -38.74
CA MET A 468 -41.48 -17.88 -37.63
C MET A 468 -41.30 -16.43 -38.07
N ASP A 469 -40.36 -16.16 -38.97
CA ASP A 469 -40.20 -14.82 -39.54
C ASP A 469 -41.50 -14.38 -40.21
N THR A 470 -42.13 -15.25 -41.00
CA THR A 470 -43.42 -14.96 -41.64
C THR A 470 -44.51 -14.69 -40.60
N VAL A 471 -44.62 -15.50 -39.56
CA VAL A 471 -45.64 -15.34 -38.50
C VAL A 471 -45.44 -14.03 -37.74
N ILE A 472 -44.21 -13.75 -37.28
CA ILE A 472 -43.90 -12.55 -36.49
C ILE A 472 -44.04 -11.29 -37.34
N PHE A 473 -43.44 -11.25 -38.55
CA PHE A 473 -43.55 -10.06 -39.39
C PHE A 473 -44.97 -9.81 -39.87
N THR A 474 -45.77 -10.85 -40.12
CA THR A 474 -47.20 -10.67 -40.45
C THR A 474 -47.97 -10.10 -39.26
N LEU A 475 -47.71 -10.57 -38.04
CA LEU A 475 -48.34 -10.04 -36.83
C LEU A 475 -48.00 -8.56 -36.59
N TYR A 476 -46.78 -8.11 -36.91
CA TYR A 476 -46.36 -6.72 -36.77
C TYR A 476 -46.46 -5.91 -38.07
N ASN A 477 -47.21 -6.40 -39.05
CA ASN A 477 -47.40 -5.75 -40.35
C ASN A 477 -46.08 -5.23 -40.98
N TYR A 478 -45.03 -6.03 -40.89
CA TYR A 478 -43.68 -5.71 -41.38
C TYR A 478 -43.11 -4.37 -40.87
N ALA A 479 -43.49 -3.96 -39.66
CA ALA A 479 -43.09 -2.69 -39.05
C ALA A 479 -43.43 -1.46 -39.93
N SER A 480 -44.57 -1.50 -40.61
CA SER A 480 -45.01 -0.45 -41.53
C SER A 480 -45.13 0.94 -40.87
N ASN A 481 -45.42 0.97 -39.57
CA ASN A 481 -45.62 2.18 -38.79
C ASN A 481 -44.68 2.23 -37.57
N GLN A 482 -44.33 3.42 -37.11
CA GLN A 482 -43.40 3.63 -35.98
C GLN A 482 -43.86 2.93 -34.69
N ARG A 483 -45.18 2.80 -34.47
CA ARG A 483 -45.73 2.03 -33.34
C ARG A 483 -45.44 0.53 -33.46
N GLU A 484 -45.61 -0.04 -34.64
CA GLU A 484 -45.39 -1.47 -34.91
C GLU A 484 -43.89 -1.79 -34.88
N GLU A 485 -43.07 -0.89 -35.42
CA GLU A 485 -41.61 -0.94 -35.33
C GLU A 485 -41.12 -0.95 -33.87
N TYR A 486 -41.60 -0.02 -33.05
CA TYR A 486 -41.25 0.03 -31.63
C TYR A 486 -41.63 -1.26 -30.88
N LEU A 487 -42.84 -1.77 -31.10
CA LEU A 487 -43.30 -2.99 -30.42
C LEU A 487 -42.56 -4.24 -30.92
N LEU A 488 -42.18 -4.29 -32.20
CA LEU A 488 -41.37 -5.37 -32.76
C LEU A 488 -39.95 -5.36 -32.19
N LEU A 489 -39.32 -4.19 -32.07
CA LEU A 489 -38.02 -4.04 -31.41
C LEU A 489 -38.09 -4.44 -29.94
N LYS A 490 -39.18 -4.10 -29.26
CA LYS A 490 -39.44 -4.53 -27.88
C LYS A 490 -39.55 -6.06 -27.77
N LEU A 491 -40.20 -6.71 -28.73
CA LEU A 491 -40.25 -8.18 -28.81
C LEU A 491 -38.85 -8.78 -28.99
N PHE A 492 -38.06 -8.28 -29.94
CA PHE A 492 -36.70 -8.78 -30.16
C PHE A 492 -35.83 -8.62 -28.94
N LYS A 493 -35.89 -7.46 -28.27
CA LYS A 493 -35.18 -7.25 -27.00
C LYS A 493 -35.55 -8.32 -25.96
N THR A 494 -36.84 -8.50 -25.70
CA THR A 494 -37.31 -9.46 -24.69
C THR A 494 -36.99 -10.92 -25.08
N ALA A 495 -37.07 -11.28 -26.35
CA ALA A 495 -36.72 -12.62 -26.82
C ALA A 495 -35.21 -12.90 -26.67
N LEU A 496 -34.36 -11.92 -27.00
CA LEU A 496 -32.90 -12.03 -26.89
C LEU A 496 -32.46 -12.07 -25.41
N GLU A 497 -33.08 -11.28 -24.54
CA GLU A 497 -32.85 -11.34 -23.08
C GLU A 497 -33.18 -12.74 -22.52
N GLU A 498 -34.30 -13.35 -22.94
CA GLU A 498 -34.67 -14.71 -22.53
C GLU A 498 -33.76 -15.79 -23.12
N GLU A 499 -33.28 -15.60 -24.35
CA GLU A 499 -32.33 -16.50 -25.01
C GLU A 499 -30.96 -16.47 -24.33
N ILE A 500 -30.40 -15.29 -24.08
CA ILE A 500 -29.13 -15.14 -23.34
C ILE A 500 -29.23 -15.79 -21.96
N LYS A 501 -30.31 -15.50 -21.23
CA LYS A 501 -30.47 -15.99 -19.85
C LYS A 501 -30.58 -17.51 -19.75
N SER A 502 -31.12 -18.17 -20.78
CA SER A 502 -31.54 -19.58 -20.70
C SER A 502 -30.83 -20.54 -21.66
N LYS A 503 -30.12 -20.04 -22.68
CA LYS A 503 -29.43 -20.86 -23.69
C LYS A 503 -27.93 -20.54 -23.86
N VAL A 504 -27.44 -19.42 -23.35
CA VAL A 504 -26.04 -19.02 -23.52
C VAL A 504 -25.26 -19.34 -22.25
N ASP A 505 -24.60 -20.51 -22.23
CA ASP A 505 -23.82 -20.96 -21.06
C ASP A 505 -22.41 -20.34 -21.01
N GLN A 506 -21.84 -19.96 -22.16
CA GLN A 506 -20.54 -19.31 -22.27
C GLN A 506 -20.58 -18.26 -23.39
N VAL A 507 -20.22 -17.02 -23.06
CA VAL A 507 -19.98 -15.97 -24.06
C VAL A 507 -18.56 -16.16 -24.56
N GLN A 508 -18.38 -16.48 -25.85
CA GLN A 508 -17.04 -16.47 -26.47
C GLN A 508 -16.67 -15.02 -26.78
N ASP A 509 -15.46 -14.62 -26.40
CA ASP A 509 -14.89 -13.27 -26.59
C ASP A 509 -14.79 -12.83 -28.06
#